data_AF-A0A7G2IV70-F1
#
_entry.id   AF-A0A7G2IV70-F1
#
_cell.length_a   1.000
_cell.length_b   1.000
_cell.length_c   1.000
_cell.angle_alpha   90.00
_cell.angle_beta   90.00
_cell.angle_gamma   90.00
#
_symmetry.space_group_name_H-M   'P 1'
#
loop_
_entity.id
_entity.type
_entity.pdbx_description
1 polymer ?
#
loop_
_entity_poly.entity_id
_entity_poly.type
_entity_poly.pdbx_seq_one_letter_code
_entity_poly.pdbx_strand_id
1 'polypeptide(L)'
;MQTAANMDEIAVSTRNNAENTQMASAKANIATLSARQGGDLMVQVATNMQSITECAQQMTEIITLIDGIAFQTNILALNAAVEAARAGEHGKGFSVVAGEVRMLAHRSADAAKNIKHLIAQTHENVQQGAAIVREAEKNMQDIVGGAGQLNQLMGEILTTTQEQEKGIISITHALAELEKRYPE
;
A
#
# COMPACT_ATOMS: atom_id res chain seq x y z
N MET A 1 23.88 46.23 -33.52
CA MET A 1 24.67 45.04 -33.09
C MET A 1 24.29 44.47 -31.70
N GLN A 2 24.56 45.12 -30.56
CA GLN A 2 24.38 44.49 -29.22
C GLN A 2 22.92 44.07 -28.93
N THR A 3 21.92 44.84 -29.38
CA THR A 3 20.50 44.51 -29.23
C THR A 3 20.08 43.27 -30.04
N ALA A 4 20.66 43.07 -31.23
CA ALA A 4 20.38 41.90 -32.07
C ALA A 4 20.98 40.62 -31.46
N ALA A 5 22.21 40.70 -30.92
CA ALA A 5 22.84 39.59 -30.20
C ALA A 5 22.03 39.15 -28.96
N ASN A 6 21.49 40.12 -28.20
CA ASN A 6 20.62 39.81 -27.07
C ASN A 6 19.30 39.15 -27.51
N MET A 7 18.77 39.49 -28.69
CA MET A 7 17.55 38.86 -29.23
C MET A 7 17.78 37.40 -29.65
N ASP A 8 18.95 37.09 -30.24
CA ASP A 8 19.33 35.72 -30.56
C ASP A 8 19.47 34.87 -29.29
N GLU A 9 20.07 35.43 -28.22
CA GLU A 9 20.20 34.74 -26.94
C GLU A 9 18.83 34.46 -26.29
N ILE A 10 17.89 35.42 -26.35
CA ILE A 10 16.51 35.24 -25.89
C ILE A 10 15.78 34.17 -26.73
N ALA A 11 15.98 34.15 -28.05
CA ALA A 11 15.38 33.14 -28.93
C ALA A 11 15.87 31.72 -28.57
N VAL A 12 17.17 31.55 -28.32
CA VAL A 12 17.75 30.29 -27.86
C VAL A 12 17.16 29.88 -26.51
N SER A 13 17.10 30.81 -25.55
CA SER A 13 16.52 30.54 -24.22
C SER A 13 15.05 30.12 -24.30
N THR A 14 14.27 30.78 -25.17
CA THR A 14 12.85 30.48 -25.41
C THR A 14 12.68 29.08 -26.00
N ARG A 15 13.51 28.69 -26.97
CA ARG A 15 13.48 27.33 -27.54
C ARG A 15 13.85 26.27 -26.50
N ASN A 16 14.90 26.52 -25.71
CA ASN A 16 15.27 25.64 -24.59
C ASN A 16 14.14 25.50 -23.57
N ASN A 17 13.39 26.57 -23.30
CA ASN A 17 12.24 26.52 -22.40
C ASN A 17 11.11 25.62 -22.93
N ALA A 18 10.83 25.68 -24.23
CA ALA A 18 9.85 24.80 -24.88
C ALA A 18 10.26 23.33 -24.77
N GLU A 19 11.53 23.01 -25.04
CA GLU A 19 12.08 21.66 -24.92
C GLU A 19 12.02 21.15 -23.47
N ASN A 20 12.45 21.96 -22.50
CA ASN A 20 12.38 21.62 -21.07
C ASN A 20 10.94 21.36 -20.61
N THR A 21 9.99 22.16 -21.09
CA THR A 21 8.56 22.01 -20.78
C THR A 21 8.00 20.69 -21.32
N GLN A 22 8.36 20.32 -22.55
CA GLN A 22 7.99 19.02 -23.12
C GLN A 22 8.61 17.85 -22.34
N MET A 23 9.89 17.96 -21.98
CA MET A 23 10.57 16.95 -21.16
C MET A 23 9.93 16.79 -19.78
N ALA A 24 9.56 17.91 -19.13
CA ALA A 24 8.88 17.90 -17.83
C ALA A 24 7.51 17.21 -17.94
N SER A 25 6.73 17.52 -18.97
CA SER A 25 5.45 16.85 -19.23
C SER A 25 5.62 15.34 -19.45
N ALA A 26 6.62 14.92 -20.23
CA ALA A 26 6.92 13.50 -20.41
C ALA A 26 7.26 12.80 -19.08
N LYS A 27 8.07 13.43 -18.22
CA LYS A 27 8.40 12.90 -16.90
C LYS A 27 7.17 12.81 -15.97
N ALA A 28 6.29 13.79 -16.01
CA ALA A 28 5.03 13.77 -15.26
C ALA A 28 4.11 12.62 -15.68
N ASN A 29 4.06 12.33 -16.98
CA ASN A 29 3.32 11.17 -17.51
C ASN A 29 3.88 9.84 -17.01
N ILE A 30 5.20 9.69 -16.98
CA ILE A 30 5.86 8.49 -16.42
C ILE A 30 5.54 8.35 -14.94
N ALA A 31 5.65 9.43 -14.15
CA ALA A 31 5.31 9.41 -12.73
C ALA A 31 3.84 9.02 -12.49
N THR A 32 2.93 9.52 -13.32
CA THR A 32 1.51 9.16 -13.28
C THR A 32 1.30 7.66 -13.53
N LEU A 33 1.99 7.10 -14.53
CA LEU A 33 1.88 5.67 -14.84
C LEU A 33 2.41 4.81 -13.68
N SER A 34 3.57 5.16 -13.12
CA SER A 34 4.14 4.46 -11.96
C SER A 34 3.24 4.56 -10.73
N ALA A 35 2.65 5.72 -10.47
CA ALA A 35 1.71 5.89 -9.35
C ALA A 35 0.43 5.07 -9.52
N ARG A 36 -0.11 4.98 -10.75
CA ARG A 36 -1.26 4.11 -11.06
C ARG A 36 -0.94 2.63 -10.83
N GLN A 37 0.21 2.17 -11.33
CA GLN A 37 0.69 0.81 -11.07
C GLN A 37 0.86 0.56 -9.56
N GLY A 38 1.41 1.53 -8.83
CA GLY A 38 1.51 1.47 -7.37
C GLY A 38 0.14 1.35 -6.69
N GLY A 39 -0.85 2.11 -7.15
CA GLY A 39 -2.24 2.01 -6.70
C GLY A 39 -2.84 0.63 -6.92
N ASP A 40 -2.67 0.05 -8.12
CA ASP A 40 -3.15 -1.31 -8.43
C ASP A 40 -2.51 -2.36 -7.53
N LEU A 41 -1.21 -2.23 -7.22
CA LEU A 41 -0.53 -3.09 -6.25
C LEU A 41 -1.12 -2.93 -4.85
N MET A 42 -1.42 -1.71 -4.40
CA MET A 42 -2.04 -1.49 -3.09
C MET A 42 -3.42 -2.16 -2.99
N VAL A 43 -4.22 -2.13 -4.06
CA VAL A 43 -5.51 -2.85 -4.13
C VAL A 43 -5.33 -4.36 -3.97
N GLN A 44 -4.31 -4.94 -4.61
CA GLN A 44 -3.99 -6.37 -4.45
C GLN A 44 -3.56 -6.70 -3.02
N VAL A 45 -2.72 -5.86 -2.40
CA VAL A 45 -2.31 -6.03 -1.00
C VAL A 45 -3.52 -5.93 -0.06
N ALA A 46 -4.42 -4.97 -0.28
CA ALA A 46 -5.64 -4.83 0.51
C ALA A 46 -6.52 -6.10 0.41
N THR A 47 -6.66 -6.66 -0.79
CA THR A 47 -7.38 -7.92 -1.03
C THR A 47 -6.74 -9.08 -0.26
N ASN A 48 -5.42 -9.19 -0.26
CA ASN A 48 -4.72 -10.22 0.50
C ASN A 48 -4.91 -10.05 2.02
N MET A 49 -4.89 -8.82 2.53
CA MET A 49 -5.16 -8.54 3.95
C MET A 49 -6.58 -8.95 4.35
N GLN A 50 -7.56 -8.75 3.47
CA GLN A 50 -8.93 -9.21 3.67
C GLN A 50 -9.00 -10.75 3.74
N SER A 51 -8.36 -11.45 2.79
CA SER A 51 -8.28 -12.93 2.81
C SER A 51 -7.59 -13.48 4.07
N ILE A 52 -6.54 -12.81 4.56
CA ILE A 52 -5.87 -13.19 5.82
C ILE A 52 -6.82 -13.00 7.00
N THR A 53 -7.61 -11.93 7.01
CA THR A 53 -8.60 -11.65 8.05
C THR A 53 -9.67 -12.75 8.12
N GLU A 54 -10.17 -13.18 6.96
CA GLU A 54 -11.15 -14.28 6.86
C GLU A 54 -10.56 -15.61 7.33
N CYS A 55 -9.32 -15.91 6.93
CA CYS A 55 -8.60 -17.10 7.39
C CYS A 55 -8.40 -17.10 8.91
N ALA A 56 -8.03 -15.96 9.51
CA ALA A 56 -7.87 -15.82 10.95
C ALA A 56 -9.20 -16.05 11.71
N GLN A 57 -10.32 -15.61 11.14
CA GLN A 57 -11.65 -15.86 11.70
C GLN A 57 -11.97 -17.36 11.71
N GLN A 58 -11.73 -18.06 10.60
CA GLN A 58 -11.92 -19.51 10.50
C GLN A 58 -11.02 -20.27 11.49
N MET A 59 -9.75 -19.86 11.62
CA MET A 59 -8.85 -20.44 12.61
C MET A 59 -9.37 -20.25 14.04
N THR A 60 -9.97 -19.10 14.36
CA THR A 60 -10.54 -18.83 15.68
C THR A 60 -11.69 -19.78 16.01
N GLU A 61 -12.54 -20.09 15.03
CA GLU A 61 -13.64 -21.06 15.18
C GLU A 61 -13.11 -22.47 15.42
N ILE A 62 -12.13 -22.90 14.63
CA ILE A 62 -11.49 -24.22 14.78
C ILE A 62 -10.83 -24.37 16.16
N ILE A 63 -10.10 -23.35 16.61
CA ILE A 63 -9.43 -23.38 17.92
C ILE A 63 -10.44 -23.37 19.07
N THR A 64 -11.58 -22.67 18.90
CA THR A 64 -12.67 -22.70 19.87
C THR A 64 -13.32 -24.10 19.96
N LEU A 65 -13.47 -24.79 18.83
CA LEU A 65 -13.92 -26.18 18.82
C LEU A 65 -12.92 -27.11 19.54
N ILE A 66 -11.62 -26.94 19.31
CA ILE A 66 -10.56 -27.74 19.96
C ILE A 66 -10.57 -27.53 21.48
N ASP A 67 -10.71 -26.29 21.96
CA ASP A 67 -10.85 -26.00 23.39
C ASP A 67 -12.10 -26.67 23.98
N GLY A 68 -13.21 -26.68 23.24
CA GLY A 68 -14.42 -27.43 23.59
C GLY A 68 -14.21 -28.94 23.70
N ILE A 69 -13.48 -29.55 22.76
CA ILE A 69 -13.12 -30.98 22.78
C ILE A 69 -12.22 -31.28 23.98
N ALA A 70 -11.24 -30.42 24.26
CA ALA A 70 -10.37 -30.56 25.43
C ALA A 70 -11.18 -30.52 26.73
N PHE A 71 -12.14 -29.59 26.84
CA PHE A 71 -13.04 -29.51 27.99
C PHE A 71 -13.89 -30.78 28.15
N GLN A 72 -14.52 -31.27 27.07
CA GLN A 72 -15.30 -32.51 27.09
C GLN A 72 -14.45 -33.73 27.48
N THR A 73 -13.22 -33.81 26.97
CA THR A 73 -12.25 -34.86 27.31
C THR A 73 -11.88 -34.82 28.80
N ASN A 74 -11.70 -33.63 29.36
CA ASN A 74 -11.45 -33.45 30.79
C ASN A 74 -12.63 -33.91 31.65
N ILE A 75 -13.88 -33.64 31.25
CA ILE A 75 -15.07 -34.13 31.95
C ILE A 75 -15.20 -35.65 31.86
N LEU A 76 -14.95 -36.25 30.69
CA LEU A 76 -14.94 -37.70 30.50
C LEU A 76 -13.88 -38.37 31.40
N ALA A 77 -12.68 -37.81 31.47
CA ALA A 77 -11.60 -38.29 32.31
C ALA A 77 -11.95 -38.18 33.81
N LEU A 78 -12.60 -37.09 34.23
CA LEU A 78 -13.10 -36.94 35.60
C LEU A 78 -14.14 -38.02 35.95
N ASN A 79 -15.11 -38.27 35.06
CA ASN A 79 -16.11 -39.31 35.26
C ASN A 79 -15.46 -40.70 35.35
N ALA A 80 -14.47 -40.99 34.51
CA ALA A 80 -13.72 -42.24 34.56
C ALA A 80 -12.94 -42.40 35.88
N ALA A 81 -12.35 -41.33 36.40
CA ALA A 81 -11.66 -41.35 37.69
C ALA A 81 -12.64 -41.63 38.85
N VAL A 82 -13.86 -41.07 38.81
CA VAL A 82 -14.91 -41.33 39.79
C VAL A 82 -15.36 -42.80 39.75
N GLU A 83 -15.59 -43.35 38.56
CA GLU A 83 -16.02 -44.75 38.43
C GLU A 83 -14.89 -45.73 38.82
N ALA A 84 -13.64 -45.38 38.51
CA ALA A 84 -12.46 -46.14 38.96
C ALA A 84 -12.35 -46.16 40.50
N ALA A 85 -12.60 -45.04 41.17
CA ALA A 85 -12.64 -44.99 42.62
C ALA A 85 -13.78 -45.86 43.20
N ARG A 86 -14.94 -45.89 42.53
CA ARG A 86 -16.08 -46.72 42.91
C ARG A 86 -15.82 -48.22 42.79
N ALA A 87 -15.00 -48.63 41.82
CA ALA A 87 -14.59 -50.02 41.62
C ALA A 87 -13.50 -50.52 42.59
N GLY A 88 -12.97 -49.65 43.46
CA GLY A 88 -11.97 -50.01 44.47
C GLY A 88 -10.69 -50.59 43.88
N GLU A 89 -10.25 -51.76 44.38
CA GLU A 89 -9.01 -52.42 43.93
C GLU A 89 -9.00 -52.74 42.43
N HIS A 90 -10.16 -53.07 41.84
CA HIS A 90 -10.28 -53.38 40.42
C HIS A 90 -10.16 -52.15 39.51
N GLY A 91 -10.34 -50.94 40.05
CA GLY A 91 -10.28 -49.68 39.31
C GLY A 91 -8.90 -49.00 39.28
N LYS A 92 -7.90 -49.52 40.00
CA LYS A 92 -6.58 -48.87 40.15
C LYS A 92 -5.90 -48.53 38.82
N GLY A 93 -5.90 -49.47 37.86
CA GLY A 93 -5.33 -49.24 36.54
C GLY A 93 -6.09 -48.18 35.72
N PHE A 94 -7.42 -48.20 35.79
CA PHE A 94 -8.28 -47.20 35.14
C PHE A 94 -8.10 -45.80 35.73
N SER A 95 -7.89 -45.69 37.03
CA SER A 95 -7.64 -44.41 37.70
C SER A 95 -6.38 -43.70 37.19
N VAL A 96 -5.33 -44.45 36.88
CA VAL A 96 -4.07 -43.89 36.33
C VAL A 96 -4.29 -43.37 34.92
N VAL A 97 -4.95 -44.15 34.07
CA VAL A 97 -5.27 -43.74 32.70
C VAL A 97 -6.17 -42.51 32.69
N ALA A 98 -7.18 -42.45 33.56
CA ALA A 98 -8.05 -41.29 33.69
C ALA A 98 -7.26 -40.02 34.08
N GLY A 99 -6.27 -40.14 34.99
CA GLY A 99 -5.37 -39.05 35.33
C GLY A 99 -4.54 -38.53 34.15
N GLU A 100 -3.98 -39.43 33.35
CA GLU A 100 -3.17 -39.09 32.18
C GLU A 100 -4.01 -38.40 31.08
N VAL A 101 -5.21 -38.94 30.79
CA VAL A 101 -6.14 -38.32 29.84
C VAL A 101 -6.55 -36.92 30.31
N ARG A 102 -6.78 -36.74 31.61
CA ARG A 102 -7.09 -35.43 32.19
C ARG A 102 -5.94 -34.44 32.02
N MET A 103 -4.70 -34.87 32.26
CA MET A 103 -3.52 -34.04 32.06
C MET A 103 -3.36 -33.63 30.59
N LEU A 104 -3.58 -34.56 29.67
CA LEU A 104 -3.52 -34.30 28.23
C LEU A 104 -4.59 -33.28 27.81
N ALA A 105 -5.82 -33.43 28.31
CA ALA A 105 -6.91 -32.48 28.06
C ALA A 105 -6.57 -31.06 28.54
N HIS A 106 -5.99 -30.92 29.74
CA HIS A 106 -5.52 -29.62 30.23
C HIS A 106 -4.44 -29.01 29.33
N ARG A 107 -3.44 -29.81 28.92
CA ARG A 107 -2.38 -29.35 28.01
C ARG A 107 -2.94 -28.90 26.65
N SER A 108 -3.94 -29.61 26.12
CA SER A 108 -4.62 -29.22 24.88
C SER A 108 -5.37 -27.90 25.02
N ALA A 109 -6.08 -27.68 26.13
CA ALA A 109 -6.79 -26.42 26.39
C ALA A 109 -5.81 -25.23 26.50
N ASP A 110 -4.68 -25.41 27.19
CA ASP A 110 -3.67 -24.36 27.30
C ASP A 110 -3.00 -24.04 25.94
N ALA A 111 -2.73 -25.06 25.13
CA ALA A 111 -2.24 -24.86 23.76
C ALA A 111 -3.26 -24.12 22.89
N ALA A 112 -4.55 -24.48 22.98
CA ALA A 112 -5.62 -23.80 22.25
C ALA A 112 -5.71 -22.31 22.63
N LYS A 113 -5.61 -21.97 23.92
CA LYS A 113 -5.56 -20.58 24.39
C LYS A 113 -4.37 -19.80 23.81
N ASN A 114 -3.18 -20.40 23.81
CA ASN A 114 -1.99 -19.77 23.25
C ASN A 114 -2.13 -19.50 21.75
N ILE A 115 -2.67 -20.46 20.99
CA ILE A 115 -2.93 -20.28 19.56
C ILE A 115 -3.97 -19.18 19.33
N LYS A 116 -5.04 -19.13 20.14
CA LYS A 116 -6.06 -18.08 20.07
C LYS A 116 -5.47 -16.70 20.27
N HIS A 117 -4.53 -16.55 21.21
CA HIS A 117 -3.80 -15.30 21.42
C HIS A 117 -2.97 -14.89 20.19
N LEU A 118 -2.22 -15.82 19.59
CA LEU A 118 -1.42 -15.57 18.38
C LEU A 118 -2.29 -15.17 17.18
N ILE A 119 -3.46 -15.80 17.02
CA ILE A 119 -4.43 -15.43 15.97
C ILE A 119 -4.95 -14.02 16.20
N ALA A 120 -5.31 -13.67 17.44
CA ALA A 120 -5.77 -12.32 17.78
C ALA A 120 -4.71 -11.25 17.49
N GLN A 121 -3.45 -11.52 17.84
CA GLN A 121 -2.33 -10.62 17.53
C GLN A 121 -2.11 -10.47 16.01
N THR A 122 -2.25 -11.57 15.26
CA THR A 122 -2.16 -11.54 13.80
C THR A 122 -3.28 -10.71 13.20
N HIS A 123 -4.50 -10.82 13.73
CA HIS A 123 -5.64 -10.01 13.30
C HIS A 123 -5.38 -8.51 13.52
N GLU A 124 -4.85 -8.12 14.68
CA GLU A 124 -4.48 -6.73 14.97
C GLU A 124 -3.42 -6.21 13.98
N ASN A 125 -2.37 -6.98 13.73
CA ASN A 125 -1.31 -6.61 12.78
C ASN A 125 -1.85 -6.42 11.35
N VAL A 126 -2.78 -7.29 10.91
CA VAL A 126 -3.41 -7.19 9.60
C VAL A 126 -4.30 -5.95 9.50
N GLN A 127 -5.05 -5.61 10.55
CA GLN A 127 -5.84 -4.38 10.57
C GLN A 127 -4.97 -3.12 10.49
N GLN A 128 -3.85 -3.10 11.22
CA GLN A 128 -2.87 -2.01 11.13
C GLN A 128 -2.26 -1.93 9.72
N GLY A 129 -1.88 -3.07 9.14
CA GLY A 129 -1.39 -3.15 7.76
C GLY A 129 -2.41 -2.63 6.74
N ALA A 130 -3.69 -2.97 6.89
CA ALA A 130 -4.76 -2.48 6.03
C ALA A 130 -4.93 -0.96 6.11
N ALA A 131 -4.72 -0.35 7.29
CA ALA A 131 -4.75 1.10 7.44
C ALA A 131 -3.60 1.77 6.67
N ILE A 132 -2.37 1.22 6.77
CA ILE A 132 -1.19 1.72 6.05
C ILE A 132 -1.39 1.61 4.54
N VAL A 133 -1.96 0.50 4.05
CA VAL A 133 -2.25 0.31 2.62
C VAL A 133 -3.24 1.34 2.11
N ARG A 134 -4.30 1.68 2.87
CA ARG A 134 -5.24 2.74 2.50
C ARG A 134 -4.58 4.12 2.42
N GLU A 135 -3.66 4.41 3.33
CA GLU A 135 -2.88 5.66 3.28
C GLU A 135 -1.95 5.70 2.07
N ALA A 136 -1.29 4.58 1.76
CA ALA A 136 -0.45 4.45 0.56
C ALA A 136 -1.26 4.62 -0.73
N GLU A 137 -2.47 4.04 -0.80
CA GLU A 137 -3.40 4.21 -1.92
C GLU A 137 -3.76 5.70 -2.13
N LYS A 138 -4.11 6.40 -1.04
CA LYS A 138 -4.38 7.84 -1.09
C LYS A 138 -3.18 8.64 -1.59
N ASN A 139 -1.98 8.34 -1.10
CA ASN A 139 -0.75 9.02 -1.55
C ASN A 139 -0.50 8.79 -3.05
N MET A 140 -0.79 7.60 -3.59
CA MET A 140 -0.70 7.36 -5.04
C MET A 140 -1.71 8.20 -5.83
N GLN A 141 -2.94 8.35 -5.33
CA GLN A 141 -3.96 9.22 -5.95
C GLN A 141 -3.52 10.68 -5.94
N ASP A 142 -2.94 11.15 -4.83
CA ASP A 142 -2.41 12.52 -4.71
C ASP A 142 -1.26 12.76 -5.71
N ILE A 143 -0.38 11.77 -5.93
CA ILE A 143 0.68 11.85 -6.96
C ILE A 143 0.09 11.97 -8.37
N VAL A 144 -0.93 11.17 -8.69
CA VAL A 144 -1.63 11.23 -9.99
C VAL A 144 -2.27 12.61 -10.18
N GLY A 145 -2.92 13.14 -9.15
CA GLY A 145 -3.52 14.48 -9.18
C GLY A 145 -2.48 15.58 -9.39
N GLY A 146 -1.39 15.55 -8.61
CA GLY A 146 -0.30 16.54 -8.71
C GLY A 146 0.42 16.50 -10.06
N ALA A 147 0.67 15.31 -10.61
CA ALA A 147 1.25 15.16 -11.94
C ALA A 147 0.31 15.68 -13.04
N GLY A 148 -1.00 15.52 -12.88
CA GLY A 148 -2.01 16.11 -13.76
C GLY A 148 -1.97 17.64 -13.77
N GLN A 149 -1.90 18.26 -12.59
CA GLN A 149 -1.74 19.72 -12.45
C GLN A 149 -0.43 20.21 -13.09
N LEU A 150 0.67 19.48 -12.88
CA LEU A 150 1.96 19.82 -13.48
C LEU A 150 1.91 19.75 -15.01
N ASN A 151 1.24 18.75 -15.59
CA ASN A 151 1.03 18.67 -17.03
C ASN A 151 0.21 19.85 -17.58
N GLN A 152 -0.83 20.28 -16.87
CA GLN A 152 -1.61 21.46 -17.26
C GLN A 152 -0.73 22.71 -17.29
N LEU A 153 0.05 22.93 -16.22
CA LEU A 153 0.97 24.07 -16.12
C LEU A 153 2.02 24.05 -17.25
N MET A 154 2.59 22.88 -17.56
CA MET A 154 3.52 22.75 -18.69
C MET A 154 2.83 23.08 -20.02
N GLY A 155 1.55 22.72 -20.20
CA GLY A 155 0.77 23.13 -21.37
C GLY A 155 0.67 24.66 -21.50
N GLU A 156 0.33 25.35 -20.42
CA GLU A 156 0.23 26.82 -20.37
C GLU A 156 1.59 27.50 -20.64
N ILE A 157 2.68 26.96 -20.08
CA ILE A 157 4.05 27.45 -20.33
C ILE A 157 4.42 27.26 -21.80
N LEU A 158 4.10 26.11 -22.39
CA LEU A 158 4.40 25.84 -23.80
C LEU A 158 3.68 26.82 -24.72
N THR A 159 2.39 27.08 -24.48
CA THR A 159 1.62 28.09 -25.23
C THR A 159 2.25 29.48 -25.11
N THR A 160 2.58 29.90 -23.90
CA THR A 160 3.23 31.20 -23.65
C THR A 160 4.61 31.29 -24.34
N THR A 161 5.37 30.20 -24.31
CA THR A 161 6.70 30.12 -24.94
C THR A 161 6.60 30.23 -26.47
N GLN A 162 5.57 29.62 -27.08
CA GLN A 162 5.31 29.75 -28.52
C GLN A 162 4.89 31.17 -28.91
N GLU A 163 4.14 31.87 -28.05
CA GLU A 163 3.80 33.28 -28.27
C GLU A 163 5.05 34.18 -28.15
N GLN A 164 5.92 33.91 -27.17
CA GLN A 164 7.21 34.59 -27.02
C GLN A 164 8.10 34.39 -28.25
N GLU A 165 8.20 33.16 -28.79
CA GLU A 165 8.99 32.89 -30.00
C GLU A 165 8.50 33.73 -31.19
N LYS A 166 7.18 33.81 -31.40
CA LYS A 166 6.58 34.67 -32.45
C LYS A 166 6.86 36.15 -32.22
N GLY A 167 6.79 36.60 -30.96
CA GLY A 167 7.11 37.98 -30.57
C GLY A 167 8.56 38.34 -30.86
N ILE A 168 9.50 37.45 -30.53
CA ILE A 168 10.93 37.62 -30.79
C ILE A 168 11.19 37.72 -32.29
N ILE A 169 10.63 36.82 -33.12
CA ILE A 169 10.76 36.87 -34.58
C ILE A 169 10.29 38.22 -35.13
N SER A 170 9.17 38.74 -34.62
CA SER A 170 8.61 40.03 -35.06
C SER A 170 9.53 41.20 -34.69
N ILE A 171 10.11 41.19 -33.48
CA ILE A 171 11.07 42.21 -33.03
C ILE A 171 12.36 42.15 -33.85
N THR A 172 12.88 40.95 -34.10
CA THR A 172 14.09 40.75 -34.91
C THR A 172 13.89 41.27 -36.33
N HIS A 173 12.71 41.04 -36.93
CA HIS A 173 12.39 41.60 -38.25
C HIS A 173 12.33 43.14 -38.22
N ALA A 174 11.67 43.73 -37.22
CA ALA A 174 11.59 45.19 -37.07
C ALA A 174 12.96 45.84 -36.86
N LEU A 175 13.86 45.20 -36.10
CA LEU A 175 15.24 45.65 -35.91
C LEU A 175 16.04 45.60 -37.20
N ALA A 176 15.92 44.53 -37.99
CA ALA A 176 16.58 44.41 -39.29
C ALA A 176 16.10 45.47 -40.29
N GLU A 177 14.81 45.81 -40.24
CA GLU A 177 14.23 46.87 -41.06
C GLU A 177 14.70 48.27 -40.64
N LEU A 178 14.85 48.51 -39.32
CA LEU A 178 15.45 49.73 -38.77
C LEU A 178 16.93 49.89 -39.16
N GLU A 179 17.74 48.83 -39.06
CA GLU A 179 19.15 48.85 -39.52
C GLU A 179 19.25 49.14 -41.02
N LYS A 180 18.32 48.63 -41.84
CA LYS A 180 18.24 48.96 -43.28
C LYS A 180 17.88 50.43 -43.54
N ARG A 181 17.04 51.02 -42.68
CA ARG A 181 16.52 52.38 -42.84
C ARG A 181 17.46 53.45 -42.29
N TYR A 182 18.31 53.08 -41.33
CA TYR A 182 19.35 53.91 -40.74
C TYR A 182 20.68 53.12 -40.70
N PRO A 183 21.29 52.85 -41.88
CA PRO A 183 22.64 52.30 -41.89
C PRO A 183 23.58 53.38 -41.34
N GLU A 184 24.38 53.04 -40.33
CA GLU A 184 25.52 53.87 -39.94
C GLU A 184 26.52 54.05 -41.09
#